data_AF-A0A3G2IK92-F1
#
_entry.id   AF-A0A3G2IK92-F1
#
_cell.length_a   1.000
_cell.length_b   1.000
_cell.length_c   1.000
_cell.angle_alpha   90.00
_cell.angle_beta   90.00
_cell.angle_gamma   90.00
#
_symmetry.space_group_name_H-M   'P 1'
#
loop_
_entity.id
_entity.type
_entity.pdbx_description
1 polymer ?
#
loop_
_entity_poly.entity_id
_entity_poly.type
_entity_poly.pdbx_seq_one_letter_code
_entity_poly.pdbx_strand_id
1 'polypeptide(L)'
;MFNKIFTLYKLSHDVAEVTANVDGESFAFIKTQPCGKNIVLFSAGIVHDAFPDGKSAIDELERIWLLIREAETKALSKVRTGSCTQSEKWKA
;
A
#
# COMPACT_ATOMS: atom_id res chain seq x y z
N MET A 1 6.52 19.09 -2.11
CA MET A 1 6.08 19.11 -0.70
C MET A 1 5.40 17.77 -0.47
N PHE A 2 6.06 16.83 0.23
CA PHE A 2 5.49 15.51 0.50
C PHE A 2 4.23 15.72 1.34
N ASN A 3 3.06 15.45 0.77
CA ASN A 3 1.89 15.18 1.61
C ASN A 3 2.32 13.97 2.45
N LYS A 4 2.43 14.13 3.78
CA LYS A 4 2.92 13.07 4.67
C LYS A 4 1.89 11.94 4.69
N ILE A 5 1.84 11.14 3.62
CA ILE A 5 1.08 9.90 3.54
C ILE A 5 1.82 8.84 4.35
N PHE A 6 3.16 8.88 4.31
CA PHE A 6 4.01 7.95 5.02
C PHE A 6 4.92 8.62 6.04
N THR A 7 5.28 7.82 7.04
CA THR A 7 6.41 8.05 7.93
C THR A 7 7.41 6.91 7.77
N LEU A 8 8.70 7.26 7.68
CA LEU A 8 9.79 6.28 7.62
C LEU A 8 10.42 6.12 9.00
N TYR A 9 10.43 4.89 9.49
CA TYR A 9 11.09 4.52 10.74
C TYR A 9 12.30 3.65 10.43
N LYS A 10 13.49 4.11 10.80
CA LYS A 10 14.72 3.33 10.61
C LYS A 10 14.79 2.22 11.67
N LEU A 11 14.76 0.96 11.23
CA LEU A 11 14.83 -0.21 12.11
C LEU A 11 16.27 -0.70 12.30
N SER A 12 17.06 -0.67 11.24
CA SER A 12 18.48 -1.07 11.24
C SER A 12 19.31 -0.16 10.34
N HIS A 13 20.59 -0.48 10.17
CA HIS A 13 21.45 0.25 9.23
C HIS A 13 20.91 0.19 7.78
N ASP A 14 20.32 -0.94 7.41
CA ASP A 14 19.92 -1.29 6.05
C ASP A 14 18.41 -1.47 5.86
N VAL A 15 17.61 -1.33 6.92
CA VAL A 15 16.15 -1.52 6.86
C VAL A 15 15.43 -0.31 7.43
N ALA A 16 14.45 0.18 6.66
CA ALA A 16 13.47 1.16 7.10
C ALA A 16 12.05 0.60 6.94
N GLU A 17 11.21 0.83 7.94
CA GLU A 17 9.78 0.59 7.90
C GLU A 17 9.06 1.83 7.34
N VAL A 18 8.05 1.59 6.53
CA VAL A 18 7.18 2.61 5.95
C VAL A 18 5.78 2.41 6.51
N THR A 19 5.34 3.36 7.33
CA THR A 19 4.02 3.35 7.97
C THR A 19 3.12 4.34 7.27
N ALA A 20 1.89 3.92 6.91
CA ALA A 20 0.88 4.86 6.42
C ALA A 20 0.28 5.63 7.60
N ASN A 21 0.22 6.96 7.49
CA ASN A 21 -0.21 7.84 8.57
C ASN A 21 -1.71 7.72 8.93
N VAL A 22 -2.46 6.92 8.17
CA VAL A 22 -3.91 6.76 8.34
C VAL A 22 -4.23 5.70 9.40
N ASP A 23 -3.45 4.62 9.43
CA ASP A 23 -3.80 3.42 10.21
C ASP A 23 -2.71 3.03 11.22
N GLY A 24 -1.52 3.64 11.15
CA GLY A 24 -0.41 3.36 12.06
C GLY A 24 0.23 1.98 11.88
N GLU A 25 -0.28 1.16 10.95
CA GLU A 25 0.27 -0.13 10.59
C GLU A 25 1.38 -0.02 9.53
N SER A 26 2.34 -0.95 9.61
CA SER A 26 3.41 -1.07 8.62
C SER A 26 2.82 -1.36 7.25
N PHE A 27 2.97 -0.41 6.33
CA PHE A 27 2.54 -0.58 4.94
C PHE A 27 3.58 -1.42 4.17
N ALA A 28 4.86 -1.11 4.35
CA ALA A 28 5.96 -1.82 3.70
C ALA A 28 7.27 -1.66 4.47
N PHE A 29 8.30 -2.39 4.03
CA PHE A 29 9.68 -2.22 4.45
C PHE A 29 10.55 -1.95 3.22
N ILE A 30 11.56 -1.11 3.41
CA ILE A 30 12.62 -0.86 2.43
C ILE A 30 13.90 -1.47 2.98
N LYS A 31 14.47 -2.42 2.24
CA LYS A 31 15.77 -3.03 2.55
C LYS A 31 16.83 -2.57 1.54
N THR A 32 17.83 -1.84 2.01
CA THR A 32 19.00 -1.46 1.21
C THR A 32 19.96 -2.64 1.10
N GLN A 33 20.23 -3.09 -0.12
CA GLN A 33 21.20 -4.12 -0.42
C GLN A 33 22.64 -3.59 -0.40
N PRO A 34 23.65 -4.46 -0.24
CA PRO A 34 25.06 -4.07 -0.34
C PRO A 34 25.45 -3.41 -1.66
N CYS A 35 24.72 -3.71 -2.75
CA CYS A 35 24.92 -3.09 -4.06
C CYS A 35 24.29 -1.68 -4.20
N GLY A 36 23.73 -1.12 -3.12
CA GLY A 36 23.10 0.20 -3.07
C GLY A 36 21.64 0.23 -3.51
N LYS A 37 21.11 -0.87 -4.08
CA LYS A 37 19.70 -0.97 -4.47
C LYS A 37 18.78 -1.12 -3.27
N ASN A 38 17.56 -0.60 -3.36
CA ASN A 38 16.55 -0.65 -2.32
C ASN A 38 15.41 -1.60 -2.71
N ILE A 39 15.20 -2.66 -1.95
CA ILE A 39 14.11 -3.61 -2.17
C ILE A 39 12.89 -3.15 -1.37
N VAL A 40 11.74 -3.11 -2.02
CA VAL A 40 10.44 -2.93 -1.34
C VAL A 40 9.86 -4.28 -0.98
N LEU A 41 9.47 -4.43 0.28
CA LEU A 41 8.90 -5.64 0.89
C LEU A 41 7.54 -5.28 1.50
N PHE A 42 6.49 -6.00 1.12
CA PHE A 42 5.19 -5.87 1.78
C PHE A 42 5.06 -6.83 2.97
N SER A 43 4.18 -6.45 3.90
CA SER A 43 3.67 -7.35 4.93
C SER A 43 3.14 -8.63 4.27
N ALA A 44 3.43 -9.80 4.85
CA ALA A 44 3.33 -11.15 4.26
C ALA A 44 4.55 -11.65 3.46
N GLY A 45 5.66 -10.91 3.42
CA GLY A 45 6.91 -11.38 2.82
C GLY A 45 6.94 -11.31 1.30
N ILE A 46 6.05 -10.50 0.70
CA ILE A 46 6.01 -10.28 -0.74
C ILE A 46 7.11 -9.30 -1.12
N VAL A 47 7.98 -9.71 -2.04
CA VAL A 47 8.98 -8.85 -2.66
C VAL A 47 8.34 -8.16 -3.86
N HIS A 48 8.36 -6.83 -3.88
CA HIS A 48 7.82 -6.05 -5.00
C HIS A 48 8.85 -5.87 -6.12
N ASP A 49 9.87 -5.05 -5.88
CA ASP A 49 10.93 -4.76 -6.85
C ASP A 49 12.15 -4.12 -6.15
N ALA A 50 13.23 -3.92 -6.91
CA ALA A 50 14.47 -3.28 -6.49
C ALA A 50 14.71 -1.94 -7.22
N PHE A 51 14.86 -0.88 -6.45
CA PHE A 51 15.01 0.49 -6.91
C PHE A 51 16.45 1.00 -6.77
N PRO A 52 16.89 1.95 -7.63
CA PRO A 52 18.25 2.48 -7.58
C PRO A 52 18.53 3.31 -6.32
N ASP A 53 17.52 3.94 -5.74
CA ASP A 53 17.64 4.78 -4.56
C ASP A 53 16.37 4.72 -3.69
N GLY A 54 16.47 5.23 -2.45
CA GLY A 54 15.36 5.20 -1.50
C GLY A 54 14.18 6.09 -1.92
N LYS A 55 14.44 7.17 -2.68
CA LYS A 55 13.38 8.06 -3.15
C LYS A 55 12.49 7.33 -4.17
N SER A 56 13.09 6.64 -5.13
CA SER A 56 12.39 5.85 -6.13
C SER A 56 11.54 4.74 -5.50
N ALA A 57 12.04 4.10 -4.43
CA ALA A 57 11.27 3.13 -3.66
C ALA A 57 10.06 3.75 -2.95
N ILE A 58 10.21 4.95 -2.38
CA ILE A 58 9.11 5.68 -1.73
C ILE A 58 8.07 6.16 -2.76
N ASP A 59 8.51 6.69 -3.89
CA ASP A 59 7.63 7.15 -4.97
C ASP A 59 6.77 5.98 -5.49
N GLU A 60 7.34 4.78 -5.57
CA GLU A 60 6.58 3.57 -5.92
C GLU A 60 5.57 3.17 -4.83
N LEU A 61 5.95 3.24 -3.56
CA LEU A 61 5.03 2.97 -2.44
C LEU A 61 3.84 3.93 -2.43
N GLU A 62 4.07 5.21 -2.74
CA GLU A 62 3.01 6.20 -2.91
C GLU A 62 2.08 5.86 -4.06
N ARG A 63 2.64 5.46 -5.22
CA ARG A 63 1.85 5.03 -6.36
C ARG A 63 0.95 3.84 -6.01
N ILE A 64 1.49 2.82 -5.34
CA ILE A 64 0.73 1.62 -4.96
C ILE A 64 -0.36 1.96 -3.95
N TRP A 65 -0.06 2.79 -2.94
CA TRP A 65 -1.05 3.24 -1.98
C TRP A 65 -2.22 3.96 -2.63
N LEU A 66 -1.97 4.88 -3.55
CA LEU A 66 -3.03 5.59 -4.27
C LEU A 66 -3.92 4.63 -5.07
N LEU A 67 -3.33 3.62 -5.71
CA LEU A 67 -4.09 2.59 -6.43
C LEU A 67 -4.99 1.77 -5.51
N ILE A 68 -4.49 1.38 -4.33
CA ILE A 68 -5.28 0.66 -3.33
C ILE A 68 -6.45 1.53 -2.87
N ARG A 69 -6.19 2.80 -2.49
CA ARG A 69 -7.23 3.73 -2.04
C ARG A 69 -8.29 4.02 -3.11
N GLU A 70 -7.88 4.13 -4.37
CA GLU A 70 -8.81 4.29 -5.48
C GLU A 70 -9.70 3.04 -5.65
N ALA A 71 -9.11 1.84 -5.56
CA ALA A 71 -9.83 0.58 -5.65
C ALA A 71 -10.83 0.41 -4.50
N GLU A 72 -10.44 0.71 -3.26
CA GLU A 72 -11.32 0.70 -2.08
C GLU A 72 -12.50 1.66 -2.25
N THR A 73 -12.23 2.89 -2.71
CA THR A 73 -13.27 3.90 -2.95
C THR A 73 -14.26 3.43 -4.01
N LYS A 74 -13.78 2.79 -5.09
CA LYS A 74 -14.62 2.19 -6.13
C LYS A 74 -15.41 0.98 -5.63
N ALA A 75 -14.84 0.17 -4.74
CA ALA A 75 -15.56 -0.96 -4.14
C ALA A 75 -16.71 -0.46 -3.24
N LEU A 76 -16.45 0.55 -2.42
CA LEU A 76 -17.46 1.15 -1.54
C LEU A 76 -18.61 1.83 -2.32
N SER A 77 -18.30 2.48 -3.46
CA SER A 77 -19.35 3.09 -4.30
C SER A 77 -20.23 2.06 -5.00
N LYS A 78 -19.70 0.88 -5.35
CA LYS A 78 -20.48 -0.25 -5.86
C LYS A 78 -21.39 -0.86 -4.79
N VAL A 79 -20.93 -0.97 -3.54
CA VAL A 79 -21.77 -1.46 -2.43
C VAL A 79 -22.92 -0.49 -2.14
N ARG A 80 -22.68 0.83 -2.22
CA ARG A 80 -23.75 1.84 -2.04
C ARG A 80 -24.77 1.93 -3.18
N THR A 81 -24.42 1.45 -4.37
CA THR A 81 -25.32 1.42 -5.54
C THR A 81 -25.90 0.04 -5.83
N GLY A 82 -25.48 -0.98 -5.08
CA GLY A 82 -26.12 -2.29 -5.03
C GLY A 82 -27.47 -2.18 -4.32
N SER A 83 -28.52 -1.95 -5.11
CA SER A 83 -29.90 -2.09 -4.68
C SER A 83 -30.08 -3.40 -3.89
N CYS A 84 -30.71 -3.34 -2.73
CA CYS A 84 -31.46 -4.47 -2.21
C CYS A 84 -32.56 -4.82 -3.22
N THR A 85 -32.25 -5.64 -4.23
CA THR A 85 -33.26 -6.41 -4.97
C THR A 85 -33.25 -7.83 -4.44
N GLN A 86 -33.46 -7.95 -3.13
CA GLN A 86 -33.85 -9.21 -2.52
C GLN A 86 -35.36 -9.39 -2.76
N SER A 87 -35.74 -9.93 -3.92
CA SER A 87 -36.99 -10.68 -4.06
C SER A 87 -36.92 -11.64 -5.24
N GLU A 88 -36.11 -12.68 -5.09
CA GLU A 88 -36.45 -13.97 -5.70
C GLU A 88 -37.74 -14.48 -5.03
N LYS A 89 -38.90 -13.98 -5.46
CA LYS A 89 -40.17 -14.71 -5.28
C LYS A 89 -40.25 -15.74 -6.39
N TRP A 90 -39.68 -16.91 -6.10
CA TRP A 90 -39.99 -18.15 -6.79
C TRP A 90 -41.50 -18.36 -6.73
N LYS A 91 -42.14 -18.37 -7.90
CA LYS A 91 -43.53 -18.75 -8.07
C LYS A 91 -43.68 -20.22 -7.68
N ALA A 92 -44.54 -20.49 -6.72
CA ALA A 92 -45.17 -21.80 -6.52
C ALA A 92 -46.57 -21.76 -7.12
#